data_AF-A0A383AJ01-F1
#
_entry.id   AF-A0A383AJ01-F1
#
_cell.length_a   1.000
_cell.length_b   1.000
_cell.length_c   1.000
_cell.angle_alpha   90.00
_cell.angle_beta   90.00
_cell.angle_gamma   90.00
#
_symmetry.space_group_name_H-M   'P 1'
#
loop_
_entity.id
_entity.type
_entity.pdbx_description
1 polymer ?
#
loop_
_entity_poly.entity_id
_entity_poly.type
_entity_poly.pdbx_seq_one_letter_code
_entity_poly.pdbx_strand_id
1 'polypeptide(L)' 'MFKNIYQDKRVLITGHTGFKGSWLCAWLLDLGAKVAGYSVDVPTKPSHFEALALANRIEHFQGDVRNKDSLRQTV' A
#
# COMPACT_ATOMS: atom_id res chain seq x y z
N MET A 1 -9.11 -8.56 -18.40
CA MET A 1 -9.62 -8.65 -17.01
C MET A 1 -9.82 -7.22 -16.49
N PHE A 2 -10.86 -6.93 -15.71
CA PHE A 2 -11.17 -5.60 -15.12
C PHE A 2 -11.36 -4.37 -16.03
N LYS A 3 -11.32 -4.46 -17.37
CA LYS A 3 -11.65 -3.35 -18.30
C LYS A 3 -11.00 -1.99 -17.92
N ASN A 4 -9.74 -2.00 -17.46
CA ASN A 4 -8.98 -0.83 -17.01
C ASN A 4 -9.64 0.02 -15.91
N ILE A 5 -10.56 -0.53 -15.10
CA ILE A 5 -11.25 0.23 -14.05
C ILE A 5 -10.33 0.83 -12.98
N TYR A 6 -9.13 0.25 -12.81
CA TYR A 6 -8.13 0.68 -11.84
C TYR A 6 -7.07 1.63 -12.42
N GLN A 7 -7.05 1.81 -13.74
CA GLN A 7 -6.12 2.71 -14.41
C GLN A 7 -6.25 4.13 -13.83
N ASP A 8 -5.13 4.69 -13.38
CA ASP A 8 -5.01 6.02 -12.77
C ASP A 8 -5.85 6.26 -11.50
N LYS A 9 -6.46 5.23 -10.92
CA LYS A 9 -7.18 5.35 -9.65
C LYS A 9 -6.19 5.55 -8.51
N ARG A 10 -6.45 6.55 -7.67
CA ARG A 10 -5.74 6.74 -6.41
C ARG A 10 -6.34 5.80 -5.36
N VAL A 11 -5.52 4.93 -4.79
CA VAL A 11 -5.96 3.92 -3.82
C VAL A 11 -5.07 3.98 -2.58
N LEU A 12 -5.67 4.28 -1.43
CA LEU A 12 -5.01 4.17 -0.13
C LEU A 12 -5.26 2.78 0.47
N ILE A 13 -4.21 2.11 0.91
CA ILE A 13 -4.25 0.78 1.54
C ILE A 13 -3.70 0.90 2.95
N THR A 14 -4.54 0.66 3.96
CA THR A 14 -4.07 0.50 5.33
C THR A 14 -3.58 -0.94 5.57
N GLY A 15 -2.48 -1.11 6.29
CA GLY A 15 -1.86 -2.44 6.49
C GLY A 15 -1.10 -2.99 5.26
N HIS A 16 -0.66 -2.10 4.36
CA HIS A 16 0.05 -2.43 3.12
C HIS A 16 1.40 -3.15 3.30
N THR A 17 2.04 -3.04 4.46
CA THR A 17 3.32 -3.73 4.75
C THR A 17 3.13 -5.21 5.10
N GLY A 18 1.90 -5.64 5.43
CA GLY A 18 1.58 -7.03 5.74
C GLY A 18 1.54 -7.93 4.50
N PHE A 19 1.40 -9.24 4.71
CA PHE A 19 1.38 -10.22 3.61
C PHE A 19 0.26 -9.94 2.59
N LYS A 20 -0.98 -9.77 3.06
CA LYS A 20 -2.13 -9.50 2.16
C LYS A 20 -2.05 -8.10 1.54
N GLY A 21 -1.64 -7.11 2.34
CA GLY A 21 -1.51 -5.72 1.90
C GLY A 21 -0.50 -5.59 0.76
N SER A 22 0.67 -6.19 0.91
CA SER A 22 1.72 -6.16 -0.11
C SER A 22 1.32 -6.85 -1.41
N TRP A 23 0.58 -7.97 -1.34
CA TRP A 23 -0.01 -8.58 -2.53
C TRP A 23 -1.03 -7.68 -3.23
N LEU A 24 -1.91 -7.03 -2.46
CA LEU A 24 -2.90 -6.11 -3.01
C LEU A 24 -2.25 -4.88 -3.65
N CYS A 25 -1.20 -4.32 -3.04
CA CYS A 25 -0.40 -3.25 -3.63
C CYS A 25 0.19 -3.67 -4.98
N ALA A 26 0.85 -4.83 -5.02
CA ALA A 26 1.47 -5.34 -6.24
C ALA A 26 0.44 -5.52 -7.36
N TRP A 27 -0.71 -6.12 -7.04
CA TRP A 27 -1.76 -6.35 -8.02
C TRP A 27 -2.37 -5.04 -8.55
N LEU A 28 -2.63 -4.06 -7.67
CA LEU A 28 -3.17 -2.77 -8.10
C LEU A 28 -2.19 -1.94 -8.93
N LEU A 29 -0.90 -2.01 -8.61
CA LEU A 29 0.15 -1.41 -9.44
C LEU A 29 0.16 -2.02 -10.85
N ASP A 30 0.11 -3.35 -10.95
CA ASP A 30 0.08 -4.04 -12.25
C ASP A 30 -1.19 -3.74 -13.05
N LEU A 31 -2.27 -3.34 -12.38
CA LEU A 31 -3.53 -2.89 -12.99
C LEU A 31 -3.56 -1.37 -13.31
N GLY A 32 -2.45 -0.65 -13.10
CA GLY A 32 -2.30 0.76 -13.47
C GLY A 32 -2.78 1.77 -12.41
N ALA A 33 -3.02 1.34 -11.17
CA ALA A 33 -3.43 2.24 -10.09
C ALA A 33 -2.24 3.02 -9.51
N LYS A 34 -2.55 4.19 -8.91
CA LYS A 34 -1.64 4.98 -8.09
C LYS A 34 -1.86 4.62 -6.63
N VAL A 35 -0.95 3.84 -6.06
CA VAL A 35 -1.12 3.26 -4.73
C VAL A 35 -0.38 4.10 -3.68
N ALA A 36 -1.06 4.38 -2.58
CA ALA A 36 -0.48 4.86 -1.33
C ALA A 36 -0.74 3.82 -0.22
N GLY A 37 0.20 3.66 0.69
CA GLY A 37 0.14 2.71 1.79
C GLY A 37 0.34 3.37 3.14
N TYR A 38 -0.45 2.98 4.14
CA TYR A 38 -0.30 3.44 5.53
C TYR A 38 -0.29 2.26 6.51
N SER A 39 0.80 2.06 7.24
CA SER A 39 0.94 0.95 8.21
C SER A 39 1.86 1.32 9.36
N VAL A 40 1.73 0.64 10.50
CA VAL A 40 2.56 0.91 11.69
C VAL A 40 4.03 0.54 11.47
N ASP A 41 4.32 -0.66 10.96
CA ASP A 41 5.67 -1.18 10.71
C ASP A 41 5.63 -2.32 9.68
N VAL A 42 6.78 -2.98 9.42
CA VAL A 42 6.86 -4.23 8.65
C VAL A 42 6.85 -5.40 9.64
N PRO A 43 5.85 -6.31 9.59
CA PRO A 43 5.58 -7.20 10.71
C PRO A 43 6.46 -8.46 10.80
N THR A 44 7.24 -8.81 9.77
CA THR A 44 7.99 -10.08 9.70
C THR A 44 9.34 -9.95 9.00
N LYS A 45 10.27 -10.89 9.25
CA LYS A 45 11.48 -11.10 8.46
C LYS A 45 11.62 -12.59 8.08
N PRO A 46 11.64 -12.96 6.78
CA PRO A 46 11.49 -12.09 5.62
C PRO A 46 10.09 -11.46 5.55
N SER A 47 9.97 -10.38 4.76
CA SER A 47 8.67 -9.77 4.44
C SER A 47 8.44 -9.75 2.93
N HIS A 48 7.20 -9.98 2.53
CA HIS A 48 6.80 -9.87 1.12
C HIS A 48 6.87 -8.41 0.62
N PHE A 49 6.61 -7.45 1.51
CA PHE A 49 6.74 -6.02 1.23
C PHE A 49 8.18 -5.64 0.82
N GLU A 50 9.18 -6.09 1.56
CA GLU A 50 10.60 -5.84 1.22
C GLU A 50 11.02 -6.65 -0.01
N ALA A 51 10.60 -7.91 -0.13
CA ALA A 51 10.94 -8.75 -1.29
C ALA A 51 10.50 -8.14 -2.62
N LEU A 52 9.39 -7.40 -2.63
CA LEU A 52 8.86 -6.71 -3.81
C LEU A 52 9.37 -5.26 -3.97
N ALA A 53 10.23 -4.80 -3.06
CA ALA A 53 10.73 -3.42 -2.98
C ALA A 53 9.59 -2.38 -3.04
N LEU A 54 8.45 -2.67 -2.40
CA LEU A 54 7.24 -1.85 -2.53
C LEU A 54 7.42 -0.42 -2.02
N ALA A 55 8.29 -0.20 -1.03
CA ALA A 55 8.64 1.14 -0.56
C ALA A 55 9.10 2.09 -1.68
N ASN A 56 9.64 1.57 -2.78
CA ASN A 56 10.11 2.34 -3.93
C ASN A 56 9.08 2.46 -5.05
N ARG A 57 7.94 1.78 -4.94
CA ARG A 57 6.93 1.64 -5.99
C ARG A 57 5.60 2.30 -5.65
N ILE A 58 5.37 2.61 -4.38
CA ILE A 58 4.15 3.25 -3.88
C ILE A 58 4.50 4.44 -2.99
N GLU A 59 3.56 5.34 -2.75
CA GLU A 59 3.69 6.30 -1.67
C GLU A 59 3.57 5.58 -0.32
N HIS A 60 4.66 5.51 0.45
CA HIS A 60 4.72 4.78 1.71
C HIS A 60 4.67 5.73 2.90
N PHE A 61 3.59 5.63 3.68
CA PHE A 61 3.44 6.29 4.96
C PHE A 61 3.55 5.27 6.10
N GLN A 62 4.19 5.70 7.19
CA GLN A 62 4.20 4.97 8.44
C GLN A 62 3.32 5.69 9.47
N GLY A 63 2.48 4.93 10.16
CA GLY A 63 1.66 5.47 11.23
C GLY A 63 0.63 4.48 11.74
N ASP A 64 0.06 4.81 12.90
CA ASP A 64 -0.98 4.02 13.54
C ASP A 64 -2.35 4.41 13.01
N VAL A 65 -3.14 3.44 12.55
CA VAL A 65 -4.50 3.68 12.00
C VAL A 65 -5.46 4.26 13.06
N ARG A 66 -5.15 4.07 14.34
CA ARG A 66 -5.90 4.64 15.46
C ARG A 66 -5.67 6.16 15.60
N ASN A 67 -4.60 6.69 15.02
CA ASN A 67 -4.34 8.13 14.99
C ASN A 67 -5.06 8.78 13.80
N LYS A 68 -6.25 9.33 14.08
CA LYS A 68 -7.12 9.97 13.08
C LYS A 68 -6.45 11.14 12.37
N ASP A 69 -5.68 11.97 13.10
CA ASP A 69 -5.08 13.17 12.53
C ASP A 69 -3.93 12.82 11.60
N SER A 70 -3.09 11.86 11.99
CA SER A 70 -2.03 11.33 11.13
C SER A 70 -2.59 10.66 9.88
N LEU A 71 -3.65 9.84 10.02
CA LEU A 71 -4.30 9.19 8.88
C LEU A 71 -4.86 10.21 7.89
N ARG A 72 -5.45 11.31 8.38
CA ARG A 72 -5.98 12.39 7.54
C ARG A 72 -4.92 13.13 6.73
N GLN A 73 -3.65 13.13 7.15
CA GLN A 73 -2.57 13.80 6.41
C GLN A 73 -2.08 12.99 5.20
N THR A 74 -2.53 11.74 5.05
CA THR A 74 -2.10 10.85 3.95
C THR A 74 -2.91 11.03 2.66
N VAL A 75 -4.06 11.72 2.70
CA VAL A 75 -5.00 11.91 1.57
C VAL A 75 -5.62 13.29 1.53
#